data_AF-A0AAV1YQE3-F1
#
_entry.id   AF-A0AAV1YQE3-F1
#
_cell.length_a   1.000
_cell.length_b   1.000
_cell.length_c   1.000
_cell.angle_alpha   90.00
_cell.angle_beta   90.00
_cell.angle_gamma   90.00
#
_symmetry.space_group_name_H-M   'P 1'
#
loop_
_entity.id
_entity.type
_entity.pdbx_description
1 polymer ?
#
loop_
_entity_poly.entity_id
_entity_poly.type
_entity_poly.pdbx_seq_one_letter_code
_entity_poly.pdbx_strand_id
1 'polypeptide(L)' 'MQSLNLAFDRLRDVVPSIGEDRKLSKYETLQMAQTYITALCELLQRD' A
#
# COMPACT_ATOMS: atom_id res chain seq x y z
N MET A 1 20.43 -4.91 0.40
CA MET A 1 19.14 -5.61 0.64
C MET A 1 18.26 -4.98 1.74
N GLN A 2 18.82 -4.38 2.81
CA GLN A 2 18.01 -3.73 3.86
C GLN A 2 17.17 -2.54 3.36
N SER A 3 17.71 -1.71 2.44
CA SER A 3 17.00 -0.55 1.89
C SER A 3 15.66 -0.91 1.22
N LEU A 4 15.61 -2.01 0.46
CA LEU A 4 14.38 -2.46 -0.20
C LEU A 4 13.33 -2.93 0.82
N ASN A 5 13.74 -3.69 1.84
CA ASN A 5 12.82 -4.13 2.88
C ASN A 5 12.26 -2.94 3.68
N LEU A 6 13.11 -1.94 3.97
CA LEU A 6 12.69 -0.69 4.61
C LEU A 6 11.66 0.07 3.76
N ALA A 7 11.85 0.13 2.44
CA ALA A 7 10.88 0.74 1.54
C ALA A 7 9.53 0.00 1.56
N PHE A 8 9.54 -1.34 1.60
CA PHE A 8 8.32 -2.13 1.74
C PHE A 8 7.64 -1.91 3.09
N ASP A 9 8.38 -1.77 4.19
CA ASP A 9 7.79 -1.49 5.50
C ASP A 9 7.13 -0.10 5.51
N ARG A 10 7.81 0.94 5.00
CA ARG A 10 7.22 2.28 4.86
C ARG A 10 5.98 2.30 3.97
N LEU A 11 5.97 1.50 2.91
CA LEU A 11 4.80 1.39 2.04
C LEU A 11 3.62 0.72 2.77
N ARG A 12 3.87 -0.27 3.63
CA ARG A 12 2.83 -0.90 4.45
C ARG A 12 2.17 0.06 5.43
N ASP A 13 2.92 1.03 5.94
CA ASP A 13 2.40 2.02 6.90
C ASP A 13 1.34 2.95 6.28
N VAL A 14 1.31 3.07 4.95
CA VAL A 14 0.41 4.00 4.23
C VAL A 14 -0.65 3.31 3.38
N VAL A 15 -0.55 2.00 3.15
CA VAL A 15 -1.57 1.24 2.40
C VAL A 15 -2.56 0.59 3.35
N PRO A 16 -3.85 0.53 3.00
CA PRO A 16 -4.84 -0.13 3.84
C PRO A 16 -4.60 -1.64 3.93
N SER A 17 -4.71 -2.23 5.13
CA SER A 17 -4.62 -3.68 5.37
C SER A 17 -5.91 -4.23 5.99
N ILE A 18 -6.29 -5.46 5.60
CA ILE A 18 -7.46 -6.16 6.15
C ILE A 18 -7.02 -6.85 7.46
N GLY A 19 -7.42 -6.27 8.59
CA GLY A 19 -7.08 -6.72 9.95
C GLY A 19 -5.84 -6.00 10.50
N GLU A 20 -5.93 -5.53 11.75
CA GLU A 20 -4.91 -4.71 12.41
C GLU A 20 -3.52 -5.37 12.45
N ASP A 21 -3.45 -6.71 12.42
CA ASP A 21 -2.18 -7.45 12.56
C ASP A 21 -1.65 -8.14 11.29
N ARG A 22 -2.37 -8.08 10.15
CA ARG A 22 -1.93 -8.80 8.96
C ARG A 22 -0.91 -8.02 8.14
N LYS A 23 0.37 -8.36 8.30
CA LYS A 23 1.43 -7.84 7.43
C LYS A 23 1.31 -8.40 6.00
N LEU A 24 1.05 -7.51 5.04
CA LEU A 24 0.98 -7.85 3.61
C LEU A 24 2.34 -8.37 3.09
N SER A 25 2.33 -9.39 2.24
CA SER A 25 3.53 -9.79 1.49
C SER A 25 4.01 -8.66 0.58
N LYS A 26 5.24 -8.76 0.03
CA LYS A 26 5.77 -7.75 -0.89
C LYS A 26 4.86 -7.54 -2.11
N TYR A 27 4.38 -8.63 -2.70
CA TYR A 27 3.48 -8.58 -3.83
C TYR A 27 2.14 -7.93 -3.47
N GLU A 28 1.50 -8.38 -2.38
CA GLU A 28 0.23 -7.81 -1.92
C GLU A 28 0.37 -6.33 -1.56
N THR A 29 1.51 -5.91 -0.99
CA THR A 29 1.78 -4.50 -0.68
C THR A 29 1.80 -3.65 -1.95
N LEU A 30 2.47 -4.11 -3.01
CA LEU A 30 2.50 -3.39 -4.30
C LEU A 30 1.14 -3.39 -4.99
N GLN A 31 0.42 -4.51 -4.95
CA GLN A 31 -0.92 -4.58 -5.53
C GLN A 31 -1.88 -3.63 -4.81
N MET A 32 -1.85 -3.61 -3.47
CA MET A 32 -2.67 -2.71 -2.67
C MET A 32 -2.31 -1.24 -2.92
N ALA A 33 -1.01 -0.92 -3.00
CA ALA A 33 -0.57 0.43 -3.30
C ALA A 33 -1.11 0.92 -4.65
N GLN A 34 -1.04 0.10 -5.70
CA GLN A 34 -1.57 0.46 -7.01
C GLN A 34 -3.08 0.69 -6.97
N THR A 35 -3.84 -0.24 -6.39
CA THR A 35 -5.29 -0.10 -6.24
C THR A 35 -5.66 1.15 -5.44
N TYR A 36 -4.93 1.43 -4.36
CA TYR A 36 -5.20 2.54 -3.48
C TYR A 36 -4.93 3.89 -4.17
N ILE A 37 -3.81 4.02 -4.88
CA ILE A 37 -3.50 5.22 -5.66
C ILE A 37 -4.60 5.48 -6.70
N THR A 38 -5.02 4.45 -7.45
CA THR A 38 -6.10 4.59 -8.45
C THR A 38 -7.40 5.08 -7.79
N ALA A 39 -7.81 4.47 -6.69
CA ALA A 39 -9.03 4.86 -5.97
C ALA A 39 -8.96 6.31 -5.45
N LEU A 40 -7.81 6.73 -4.91
CA LEU A 40 -7.60 8.11 -4.46
C LEU A 40 -7.65 9.10 -5.63
N CYS A 41 -7.03 8.77 -6.77
CA CYS A 41 -7.11 9.59 -7.97
C CYS A 41 -8.55 9.73 -8.49
N GLU A 42 -9.32 8.64 -8.51
CA GLU A 42 -10.74 8.68 -8.90
C GLU A 42 -11.57 9.54 -7.94
N LEU A 43 -11.29 9.49 -6.64
CA LEU A 43 -11.97 10.34 -5.65
C LEU A 43 -11.67 11.82 -5.90
N LEU A 44 -10.40 12.18 -6.15
CA LEU A 44 -10.01 13.57 -6.43
C LEU A 44 -10.57 14.11 -7.75
N GLN A 45 -10.90 13.25 -8.72
CA GLN A 45 -11.51 13.65 -9.99
C GLN A 45 -13.04 13.82 -9.92
N ARG A 46 -13.66 13.40 -8.82
CA ARG A 46 -15.12 13.48 -8.62
C ARG A 46 -15.58 14.77 -7.94
N ASP A 47 -14.66 15.64 -7.57
CA ASP A 47 -14.88 17.04 -7.15
C ASP A 47 -14.72 18.01 -8.34
#